data_AF-A0A2H5ZT29-F1
#
_entry.id   AF-A0A2H5ZT29-F1
#
_cell.length_a   1.000
_cell.length_b   1.000
_cell.length_c   1.000
_cell.angle_alpha   90.00
_cell.angle_beta   90.00
_cell.angle_gamma   90.00
#
_symmetry.space_group_name_H-M   'P 1'
#
loop_
_entity.id
_entity.type
_entity.pdbx_description
1 polymer ?
#
loop_
_entity_poly.entity_id
_entity_poly.type
_entity_poly.pdbx_seq_one_letter_code
_entity_poly.pdbx_strand_id
1 'polypeptide(L)'
;MHGGANEAVAHMLLDILQHGGAEAAEAYVLERLRRGERIMGFGHRVYMRRYDPRALLMREFLPALAARRPEGEELVRIHGVVERVMHREKGLYPNADYPAGLIYYLLGIPIELYTPIFLVARTAGLVAHVTEQHANNRLFRPRVLYEGPRGLRP
;
A
#
# COMPACT_ATOMS: atom_id res chain seq x y z
N MET A 1 1.53 -9.13 5.78
CA MET A 1 2.40 -7.96 5.52
C MET A 1 1.66 -6.72 5.98
N HIS A 2 2.31 -5.82 6.72
CA HIS A 2 1.65 -4.65 7.35
C HIS A 2 2.36 -3.32 7.05
N GLY A 3 3.70 -3.26 7.14
CA GLY A 3 4.49 -2.10 6.68
C GLY A 3 5.17 -2.35 5.32
N GLY A 4 5.62 -1.28 4.65
CA GLY A 4 6.40 -1.33 3.40
C GLY A 4 5.60 -1.39 2.10
N ALA A 5 4.27 -1.33 2.14
CA ALA A 5 3.45 -1.34 0.92
C ALA A 5 3.65 -0.07 0.07
N ASN A 6 3.79 1.09 0.70
CA ASN A 6 4.06 2.37 0.03
C ASN A 6 5.45 2.41 -0.63
N GLU A 7 6.45 1.80 -0.01
CA GLU A 7 7.80 1.62 -0.59
C GLU A 7 7.75 0.76 -1.85
N ALA A 8 7.06 -0.40 -1.77
CA ALA A 8 6.87 -1.28 -2.92
C ALA A 8 6.13 -0.59 -4.07
N VAL A 9 5.16 0.28 -3.75
CA VAL A 9 4.47 1.11 -4.75
C VAL A 9 5.43 2.07 -5.41
N ALA A 10 6.25 2.81 -4.66
CA ALA A 10 7.22 3.74 -5.22
C ALA A 10 8.21 3.04 -6.14
N HIS A 11 8.79 1.91 -5.71
CA HIS A 11 9.67 1.11 -6.56
C HIS A 11 8.98 0.65 -7.84
N MET A 12 7.74 0.18 -7.77
CA MET A 12 6.98 -0.23 -8.94
C MET A 12 6.75 0.91 -9.93
N LEU A 13 6.34 2.09 -9.44
CA LEU A 13 6.08 3.25 -10.31
C LEU A 13 7.36 3.73 -11.01
N LEU A 14 8.50 3.74 -10.31
CA LEU A 14 9.79 4.11 -10.87
C LEU A 14 10.32 3.07 -11.86
N ASP A 15 10.10 1.79 -11.58
CA ASP A 15 10.47 0.71 -12.50
C ASP A 15 9.66 0.82 -13.81
N ILE A 16 8.34 1.07 -13.73
CA ILE A 16 7.53 1.33 -14.93
C ILE A 16 8.03 2.57 -15.68
N LEU A 17 8.34 3.66 -14.96
CA LEU A 17 8.88 4.89 -15.57
C LEU A 17 10.16 4.61 -16.37
N GLN A 18 11.07 3.79 -15.84
CA GLN A 18 12.31 3.41 -16.51
C GLN A 18 12.08 2.50 -17.74
N HIS A 19 10.95 1.77 -17.78
CA HIS A 19 10.65 0.78 -18.81
C HIS A 19 9.50 1.22 -19.75
N GLY A 20 9.45 2.51 -20.09
CA GLY A 20 8.52 3.04 -21.11
C GLY A 20 7.31 3.80 -20.57
N GLY A 21 7.26 4.05 -19.26
CA GLY A 21 6.30 4.97 -18.65
C GLY A 21 4.85 4.51 -18.74
N ALA A 22 3.94 5.46 -18.86
CA ALA A 22 2.49 5.23 -18.82
C ALA A 22 2.00 4.30 -19.94
N GLU A 23 2.67 4.30 -21.10
CA GLU A 23 2.34 3.42 -22.22
C GLU A 23 2.67 1.95 -21.93
N ALA A 24 3.75 1.70 -21.17
CA ALA A 24 4.15 0.35 -20.76
C ALA A 24 3.44 -0.15 -19.49
N ALA A 25 2.85 0.76 -18.70
CA ALA A 25 2.30 0.46 -17.37
C ALA A 25 1.24 -0.66 -17.38
N GLU A 26 0.36 -0.69 -18.39
CA GLU A 26 -0.67 -1.73 -18.47
C GLU A 26 -0.07 -3.11 -18.73
N ALA A 27 0.80 -3.23 -19.73
CA ALA A 27 1.47 -4.49 -20.06
C ALA A 27 2.26 -5.02 -18.86
N TYR A 28 2.97 -4.14 -18.17
CA TYR A 28 3.74 -4.44 -16.97
C TYR A 28 2.87 -5.05 -15.85
N VAL A 29 1.73 -4.42 -15.53
CA VAL A 29 0.82 -4.94 -14.50
C VAL A 29 0.22 -6.28 -14.92
N LEU A 30 -0.19 -6.42 -16.18
CA LEU A 30 -0.77 -7.66 -16.69
C LEU A 30 0.22 -8.83 -16.62
N GLU A 31 1.50 -8.61 -16.93
CA GLU A 31 2.54 -9.64 -16.83
C GLU A 31 2.71 -10.12 -15.38
N ARG A 32 2.83 -9.19 -14.44
CA ARG A 32 2.91 -9.49 -13.00
C ARG A 32 1.72 -10.31 -12.52
N LEU A 33 0.51 -9.91 -12.92
CA LEU A 33 -0.73 -10.61 -12.57
C LEU A 33 -0.79 -12.02 -13.18
N ARG A 34 -0.32 -12.21 -14.42
CA ARG A 34 -0.22 -13.53 -15.06
C ARG A 34 0.73 -14.47 -14.32
N ARG A 35 1.78 -13.93 -13.70
CA ARG A 35 2.73 -14.67 -12.85
C ARG A 35 2.21 -14.95 -11.44
N GLY A 36 0.99 -14.52 -11.11
CA GLY A 36 0.41 -14.69 -9.78
C GLY A 36 0.99 -13.74 -8.72
N GLU A 37 1.72 -12.71 -9.14
CA GLU A 37 2.30 -11.73 -8.23
C GLU A 37 1.23 -10.80 -7.67
N ARG A 38 1.50 -10.26 -6.49
CA ARG A 38 0.63 -9.27 -5.84
C ARG A 38 1.11 -7.87 -6.16
N ILE A 39 0.20 -7.04 -6.66
CA ILE A 39 0.43 -5.60 -6.82
C ILE A 39 0.12 -4.92 -5.49
N MET A 40 1.16 -4.37 -4.84
CA MET A 40 1.04 -3.69 -3.56
C MET A 40 0.28 -2.35 -3.71
N GLY A 41 -0.34 -1.88 -2.63
CA GLY A 41 -1.17 -0.65 -2.65
C GLY A 41 -2.64 -0.88 -3.04
N PHE A 42 -3.04 -2.11 -3.36
CA PHE A 42 -4.42 -2.43 -3.74
C PHE A 42 -5.10 -3.38 -2.77
N GLY A 43 -6.39 -3.15 -2.54
CA GLY A 43 -7.23 -3.91 -1.64
C GLY A 43 -7.05 -3.54 -0.16
N HIS A 44 -8.10 -3.78 0.61
CA HIS A 44 -8.14 -3.43 2.03
C HIS A 44 -8.98 -4.46 2.81
N ARG A 45 -8.54 -4.84 4.02
CA ARG A 45 -9.24 -5.86 4.85
C ARG A 45 -10.65 -5.41 5.25
N VAL A 46 -10.85 -4.11 5.47
CA VAL A 46 -12.15 -3.50 5.80
C VAL A 46 -12.88 -2.95 4.56
N TYR A 47 -12.24 -2.06 3.79
CA TYR A 47 -12.77 -1.49 2.55
C TYR A 47 -12.62 -2.43 1.34
N MET A 48 -13.16 -3.66 1.43
CA MET A 48 -12.95 -4.68 0.39
C MET A 48 -13.60 -4.35 -0.97
N ARG A 49 -14.71 -3.59 -0.97
CA ARG A 49 -15.56 -3.35 -2.15
C ARG A 49 -15.81 -1.86 -2.42
N ARG A 50 -15.00 -0.99 -1.84
CA ARG A 50 -15.13 0.46 -1.97
C ARG A 50 -13.77 1.11 -1.82
N TYR A 51 -13.65 2.34 -2.29
CA TYR A 51 -12.44 3.13 -2.10
C TYR A 51 -12.12 3.33 -0.61
N ASP A 52 -10.84 3.25 -0.27
CA ASP A 52 -10.32 3.74 0.99
C ASP A 52 -10.44 5.28 1.00
N PRO A 53 -11.17 5.87 1.97
CA PRO A 53 -11.36 7.32 2.00
C PRO A 53 -10.05 8.09 2.12
N ARG A 54 -9.01 7.50 2.73
CA ARG A 54 -7.69 8.11 2.84
C ARG A 54 -6.98 8.14 1.50
N ALA A 55 -7.15 7.09 0.69
CA ALA A 55 -6.58 7.04 -0.64
C ALA A 55 -7.22 8.09 -1.55
N LEU A 56 -8.54 8.29 -1.46
CA LEU A 56 -9.25 9.35 -2.19
C LEU A 56 -8.70 10.73 -1.82
N LEU A 57 -8.64 11.04 -0.52
CA LEU A 57 -8.11 12.31 -0.04
C LEU A 57 -6.67 12.54 -0.50
N MET A 58 -5.80 11.53 -0.36
CA MET A 58 -4.39 11.65 -0.77
C MET A 58 -4.25 11.87 -2.28
N ARG A 59 -5.09 11.23 -3.10
CA ARG A 59 -5.05 11.37 -4.56
C ARG A 59 -5.30 12.80 -5.03
N GLU A 60 -6.07 13.59 -4.29
CA GLU A 60 -6.36 15.00 -4.61
C GLU A 60 -5.10 15.88 -4.61
N PHE A 61 -4.04 15.49 -3.89
CA PHE A 61 -2.78 16.24 -3.85
C PHE A 61 -1.85 15.94 -5.03
N LEU A 62 -2.06 14.84 -5.76
CA LEU A 62 -1.13 14.41 -6.81
C LEU A 62 -0.93 15.46 -7.92
N PRO A 63 -1.98 16.11 -8.48
CA PRO A 63 -1.77 17.13 -9.51
C PRO A 63 -0.92 18.32 -9.04
N ALA A 64 -1.12 18.76 -7.79
CA ALA A 64 -0.35 19.86 -7.21
C ALA A 64 1.10 19.48 -6.89
N LEU A 65 1.37 18.19 -6.69
CA LEU A 65 2.70 17.67 -6.40
C LEU A 65 3.48 17.26 -7.66
N ALA A 66 2.80 16.96 -8.76
CA ALA A 66 3.42 16.52 -10.01
C ALA A 66 4.51 17.49 -10.49
N ALA A 67 4.24 18.80 -10.44
CA ALA A 67 5.19 19.83 -10.86
C ALA A 67 6.47 19.95 -10.00
N ARG A 68 6.56 19.25 -8.86
CA ARG A 68 7.78 19.26 -8.01
C ARG A 68 8.93 18.45 -8.58
N ARG A 69 8.67 17.60 -9.58
CA ARG A 69 9.66 16.72 -10.22
C ARG A 69 9.49 16.77 -11.74
N PRO A 70 10.57 16.77 -12.54
CA PRO A 70 10.48 16.70 -14.00
C PRO A 70 9.62 15.54 -14.52
N GLU A 71 9.73 14.38 -13.88
CA GLU A 71 9.01 13.14 -14.19
C GLU A 71 7.63 13.02 -13.51
N GLY A 72 7.22 14.03 -12.73
CA GLY A 72 6.05 13.91 -11.86
C GLY A 72 4.73 13.75 -12.60
N GLU A 73 4.53 14.47 -13.71
CA GLU A 73 3.35 14.30 -14.58
C GLU A 73 3.27 12.88 -15.13
N GLU A 74 4.42 12.32 -15.55
CA GLU A 74 4.49 10.96 -16.07
C GLU A 74 4.12 9.92 -15.02
N LEU A 75 4.64 10.10 -13.80
CA LEU A 75 4.33 9.22 -12.68
C LEU A 75 2.84 9.29 -12.29
N VAL A 76 2.20 10.45 -12.39
CA VAL A 76 0.74 10.58 -12.19
C VAL A 76 -0.02 9.83 -13.28
N ARG A 77 0.43 9.88 -14.54
CA ARG A 77 -0.16 9.08 -15.64
C ARG A 77 -0.02 7.58 -15.37
N ILE A 78 1.19 7.12 -15.02
CA ILE A 78 1.46 5.71 -14.66
C ILE A 78 0.55 5.28 -13.51
N HIS A 79 0.48 6.07 -12.43
CA HIS A 79 -0.37 5.79 -11.27
C HIS A 79 -1.84 5.63 -11.67
N GLY A 80 -2.36 6.50 -12.54
CA GLY A 80 -3.72 6.39 -13.06
C GLY A 80 -3.96 5.14 -13.93
N VAL A 81 -2.99 4.74 -14.76
CA VAL A 81 -3.10 3.52 -15.58
C VAL A 81 -3.15 2.28 -14.70
N VAL A 82 -2.22 2.13 -13.76
CA VAL A 82 -2.15 0.99 -12.85
C VAL A 82 -3.42 0.88 -12.00
N GLU A 83 -3.96 1.99 -11.49
CA GLU A 83 -5.25 2.02 -10.79
C GLU A 83 -6.39 1.46 -11.65
N ARG A 84 -6.52 1.93 -12.90
CA ARG A 84 -7.57 1.46 -13.83
C ARG A 84 -7.43 -0.02 -14.14
N VAL A 85 -6.21 -0.49 -14.42
CA VAL A 85 -5.94 -1.90 -14.75
C VAL A 85 -6.26 -2.79 -13.54
N MET A 86 -5.82 -2.43 -12.34
CA MET A 86 -6.12 -3.21 -11.13
C MET A 86 -7.62 -3.28 -10.82
N HIS A 87 -8.34 -2.19 -11.06
CA HIS A 87 -9.80 -2.19 -10.93
C HIS A 87 -10.45 -3.12 -11.95
N ARG A 88 -10.05 -3.03 -13.23
CA ARG A 88 -10.59 -3.86 -14.32
C ARG A 88 -10.32 -5.36 -14.12
N GLU A 89 -9.08 -5.72 -13.80
CA GLU A 89 -8.63 -7.12 -13.75
C GLU A 89 -8.98 -7.82 -12.44
N LYS A 90 -9.02 -7.09 -11.32
CA LYS A 90 -9.18 -7.69 -9.98
C LYS A 90 -10.33 -7.11 -9.17
N GLY A 91 -11.00 -6.04 -9.63
CA GLY A 91 -12.01 -5.34 -8.84
C GLY A 91 -11.44 -4.69 -7.57
N LEU A 92 -10.13 -4.47 -7.51
CA LEU A 92 -9.45 -3.92 -6.33
C LEU A 92 -9.30 -2.41 -6.45
N TYR A 93 -9.52 -1.74 -5.32
CA TYR A 93 -9.34 -0.30 -5.18
C TYR A 93 -8.00 0.02 -4.50
N PRO A 94 -7.41 1.20 -4.77
CA PRO A 94 -6.27 1.68 -4.02
C PRO A 94 -6.57 1.76 -2.52
N ASN A 95 -5.62 1.33 -1.70
CA ASN A 95 -5.56 1.67 -0.29
C ASN A 95 -4.67 2.90 -0.08
N ALA A 96 -4.60 3.39 1.16
CA ALA A 96 -3.83 4.60 1.48
C ALA A 96 -2.34 4.54 1.08
N ASP A 97 -1.73 3.36 1.02
CA ASP A 97 -0.30 3.22 0.72
C ASP A 97 0.01 3.53 -0.75
N TYR A 98 -0.97 3.38 -1.65
CA TYR A 98 -0.78 3.60 -3.08
C TYR A 98 -0.48 5.07 -3.43
N PRO A 99 -1.37 6.04 -3.13
CA PRO A 99 -1.04 7.44 -3.35
C PRO A 99 0.07 7.91 -2.41
N ALA A 100 0.20 7.37 -1.19
CA ALA A 100 1.29 7.75 -0.28
C ALA A 100 2.68 7.46 -0.86
N GLY A 101 2.85 6.32 -1.54
CA GLY A 101 4.11 5.97 -2.20
C GLY A 101 4.53 7.00 -3.24
N LEU A 102 3.60 7.47 -4.07
CA LEU A 102 3.88 8.51 -5.06
C LEU A 102 4.07 9.90 -4.41
N ILE A 103 3.24 10.27 -3.43
CA ILE A 103 3.33 11.56 -2.74
C ILE A 103 4.70 11.76 -2.12
N TYR A 104 5.20 10.78 -1.36
CA TYR A 104 6.49 10.90 -0.70
C TYR A 104 7.65 11.04 -1.70
N TYR A 105 7.57 10.35 -2.84
CA TYR A 105 8.56 10.48 -3.91
C TYR A 105 8.57 11.89 -4.50
N LEU A 106 7.38 12.41 -4.84
CA LEU A 106 7.21 13.77 -5.37
C LEU A 106 7.67 14.85 -4.37
N LEU A 107 7.59 14.56 -3.07
CA LEU A 107 8.05 15.45 -2.00
C LEU A 107 9.57 15.42 -1.73
N GLY A 108 10.35 14.57 -2.40
CA GLY A 108 11.79 14.52 -2.12
C GLY A 108 12.21 13.51 -1.07
N ILE A 109 11.29 12.71 -0.53
CA ILE A 109 11.58 11.84 0.61
C ILE A 109 12.23 10.54 0.10
N PRO A 110 13.39 10.13 0.67
CA PRO A 110 13.98 8.82 0.39
C PRO A 110 13.04 7.66 0.72
N ILE A 111 13.01 6.63 -0.12
CA ILE A 111 12.02 5.53 -0.03
C ILE A 111 12.14 4.77 1.30
N GLU A 112 13.36 4.56 1.78
CA GLU A 112 13.67 3.92 3.05
C GLU A 112 13.08 4.65 4.28
N LEU A 113 12.64 5.90 4.13
CA LEU A 113 12.00 6.67 5.20
C LEU A 113 10.47 6.57 5.20
N TYR A 114 9.85 5.86 4.26
CA TYR A 114 8.38 5.82 4.14
C TYR A 114 7.73 5.07 5.31
N THR A 115 8.24 3.88 5.65
CA THR A 115 7.76 3.14 6.82
C THR A 115 8.07 3.88 8.14
N PRO A 116 9.26 4.48 8.35
CA PRO A 116 9.51 5.37 9.49
C PRO A 116 8.51 6.53 9.63
N ILE A 117 8.16 7.23 8.55
CA ILE A 117 7.14 8.31 8.59
C ILE A 117 5.78 7.75 9.01
N PHE A 118 5.39 6.60 8.46
CA PHE A 118 4.16 5.92 8.88
C PHE A 118 4.16 5.62 10.38
N LEU A 119 5.28 5.13 10.93
CA LEU A 119 5.41 4.82 12.35
C LEU A 119 5.26 6.07 13.22
N VAL A 120 5.89 7.19 12.85
CA VAL A 120 5.75 8.47 13.56
C VAL A 120 4.28 8.89 13.62
N ALA A 121 3.58 8.89 12.48
CA ALA A 121 2.16 9.23 12.45
C ALA A 121 1.29 8.24 13.25
N ARG A 122 1.57 6.94 13.16
CA ARG A 122 0.80 5.90 13.84
C ARG A 122 1.03 5.86 15.35
N THR A 123 2.13 6.40 15.84
CA THR A 123 2.48 6.40 17.28
C THR A 123 1.38 7.03 18.13
N ALA A 124 0.75 8.11 17.68
CA ALA A 124 -0.37 8.73 18.39
C ALA A 124 -1.54 7.73 18.63
N GLY A 125 -1.93 6.99 17.58
CA GLY A 125 -2.98 5.97 17.69
C GLY A 125 -2.57 4.77 18.54
N LEU A 126 -1.30 4.37 18.49
CA LEU A 126 -0.77 3.28 19.34
C LEU A 126 -0.84 3.66 20.82
N VAL A 127 -0.38 4.87 21.17
CA VAL A 127 -0.42 5.37 22.55
C VAL A 127 -1.86 5.50 23.04
N ALA A 128 -2.77 5.99 22.20
CA ALA A 128 -4.20 6.06 22.52
C ALA A 128 -4.78 4.66 22.83
N HIS A 129 -4.59 3.68 21.94
CA HIS A 129 -5.09 2.32 22.15
C HIS A 129 -4.45 1.61 23.36
N VAL A 130 -3.18 1.85 23.64
CA VAL A 130 -2.53 1.36 24.87
C VAL A 130 -3.21 1.97 26.10
N THR A 131 -3.46 3.26 26.09
CA THR A 131 -4.15 3.97 27.18
C THR A 131 -5.57 3.43 27.39
N GLU A 132 -6.34 3.21 26.31
CA GLU A 132 -7.66 2.59 26.35
C GLU A 132 -7.63 1.17 26.93
N GLN A 133 -6.64 0.36 26.52
CA GLN A 133 -6.46 -0.99 27.06
C GLN A 133 -6.12 -0.97 28.55
N HIS A 134 -5.33 0.00 29.03
CA HIS A 134 -5.05 0.14 30.45
C HIS A 134 -6.28 0.56 31.26
N ALA A 135 -7.13 1.44 30.71
CA ALA A 135 -8.35 1.90 31.37
C ALA A 135 -9.44 0.82 31.49
N ASN A 136 -9.53 -0.09 30.52
CA ASN A 136 -10.50 -1.19 30.49
C ASN A 136 -9.84 -2.53 30.14
N ASN A 137 -8.94 -2.98 31.03
CA ASN A 137 -8.03 -4.07 30.70
C ASN A 137 -8.70 -5.44 30.73
N ARG A 138 -8.82 -6.03 29.54
CA ARG A 138 -9.19 -7.45 29.35
C ARG A 138 -8.05 -8.20 28.69
N LEU A 139 -7.55 -9.25 29.36
CA LEU A 139 -6.47 -10.08 28.83
C LEU A 139 -6.89 -10.76 27.52
N PHE A 140 -6.15 -10.51 26.44
CA PHE A 140 -6.28 -11.24 25.20
C PHE A 140 -5.51 -12.56 25.27
N ARG A 141 -6.23 -13.70 25.35
CA ARG A 141 -5.65 -15.05 25.45
C ARG A 141 -6.20 -15.95 24.32
N PRO A 142 -5.62 -15.91 23.11
CA PRO A 142 -6.07 -16.75 22.01
C PRO A 142 -5.81 -18.24 22.33
N ARG A 143 -6.70 -19.12 21.85
CA ARG A 143 -6.51 -20.57 21.90
C ARG A 143 -5.97 -21.06 20.56
N VAL A 144 -5.20 -22.14 20.61
CA VAL A 144 -4.65 -22.81 19.42
C VAL A 144 -5.36 -24.14 19.19
N LEU A 145 -5.50 -24.51 17.92
CA LEU A 145 -5.92 -25.86 17.52
C LEU A 145 -4.65 -26.69 17.30
N TYR A 146 -4.47 -27.77 18.07
CA TYR A 146 -3.34 -28.68 17.89
C TYR A 146 -3.65 -29.70 16.79
N GLU A 147 -2.94 -29.59 15.68
CA GLU A 147 -3.03 -30.49 14.50
C GLU A 147 -1.83 -31.45 14.39
N GLY A 148 -0.97 -31.49 15.41
CA GLY A 148 0.16 -32.42 15.44
C GLY A 148 -0.25 -33.87 15.70
N PRO A 149 0.66 -34.83 15.46
CA PRO A 149 0.41 -36.25 15.73
C PRO A 149 0.10 -36.48 17.21
N ARG A 150 -0.89 -37.34 17.49
CA ARG A 150 -1.28 -37.72 18.85
C ARG A 150 -0.80 -39.14 19.16
N GLY A 151 -0.51 -39.40 20.43
CA GLY A 151 -0.19 -40.75 20.90
C GLY A 151 1.17 -41.28 20.43
N LEU A 152 2.12 -40.39 20.11
CA LEU A 152 3.50 -40.78 19.87
C LEU A 152 4.07 -41.45 21.11
N ARG A 153 4.52 -42.69 20.96
CA ARG A 153 5.34 -43.41 21.95
C ARG A 153 6.81 -43.34 21.49
N PRO A 154 7.77 -43.29 22.42
CA PRO A 154 9.19 -43.31 22.07
C PRO A 154 9.57 -44.59 21.30
#